data_AF-A0A377KD42-F1
#
_entry.id   AF-A0A377KD42-F1
#
_cell.length_a   1.000
_cell.length_b   1.000
_cell.length_c   1.000
_cell.angle_alpha   90.00
_cell.angle_beta   90.00
_cell.angle_gamma   90.00
#
_symmetry.space_group_name_H-M   'P 1'
#
loop_
_entity.id
_entity.type
_entity.pdbx_description
1 polymer ?
#
loop_
_entity_poly.entity_id
_entity_poly.type
_entity_poly.pdbx_seq_one_letter_code
_entity_poly.pdbx_strand_id
1 'polypeptide(L)'
;MKIQNKHVIAWLESCAAHLTEQQDFLTALDRDIGDADHGLNMNRGFSAVKATLPDIERQHIGNILKNTGMKLLSSVGGASGPLYGTLFIRASAQWEPEQN
;
A
#
# COMPACT_ATOMS: atom_id res chain seq x y z
N MET A 1 -22.36 -2.25 -8.58
CA MET A 1 -21.25 -1.34 -8.91
C MET A 1 -20.03 -2.17 -9.28
N LYS A 2 -19.32 -1.88 -10.38
CA LYS A 2 -18.07 -2.58 -10.76
C LYS A 2 -16.86 -1.72 -10.36
N ILE A 3 -15.90 -2.32 -9.66
CA ILE A 3 -14.61 -1.67 -9.34
C ILE A 3 -13.79 -1.55 -10.63
N GLN A 4 -13.02 -0.46 -10.76
CA GLN A 4 -12.23 -0.11 -11.93
C GLN A 4 -10.89 0.45 -11.45
N ASN A 5 -9.88 0.49 -12.32
CA ASN A 5 -8.54 0.97 -12.01
C ASN A 5 -8.55 2.32 -11.27
N LYS A 6 -9.33 3.30 -11.77
CA LYS A 6 -9.46 4.63 -11.16
C LYS A 6 -9.92 4.61 -9.69
N HIS A 7 -10.76 3.63 -9.32
CA HIS A 7 -11.22 3.49 -7.94
C HIS A 7 -10.09 2.97 -7.04
N VAL A 8 -9.29 2.02 -7.53
CA VAL A 8 -8.14 1.48 -6.81
C VAL A 8 -7.04 2.52 -6.67
N ILE A 9 -6.76 3.29 -7.72
CA ILE A 9 -5.80 4.40 -7.68
C ILE A 9 -6.22 5.46 -6.66
N ALA A 10 -7.46 5.95 -6.75
CA ALA A 10 -7.98 6.93 -5.78
C ALA A 10 -7.94 6.41 -4.34
N TRP A 11 -8.19 5.12 -4.14
CA TRP A 11 -8.08 4.49 -2.83
C TRP A 11 -6.64 4.47 -2.32
N LEU A 12 -5.66 4.10 -3.15
CA LEU A 12 -4.24 4.09 -2.77
C LEU A 12 -3.70 5.49 -2.49
N GLU A 13 -4.14 6.50 -3.25
CA GLU A 13 -3.82 7.90 -2.98
C GLU A 13 -4.39 8.37 -1.63
N SER A 14 -5.63 7.98 -1.33
CA SER A 14 -6.29 8.26 -0.05
C SER A 14 -5.56 7.58 1.13
N CYS A 15 -5.16 6.31 0.97
CA CYS A 15 -4.34 5.61 1.96
C CYS A 15 -3.04 6.37 2.24
N ALA A 16 -2.33 6.82 1.20
CA ALA A 16 -1.10 7.59 1.36
C ALA A 16 -1.36 8.92 2.08
N ALA A 17 -2.41 9.66 1.70
CA ALA A 17 -2.76 10.92 2.37
C ALA A 17 -3.08 10.72 3.86
N HIS A 18 -3.90 9.72 4.20
CA HIS A 18 -4.26 9.42 5.58
C HIS A 18 -3.07 8.93 6.40
N LEU A 19 -2.17 8.11 5.84
CA LEU A 19 -0.98 7.65 6.55
C LEU A 19 0.04 8.76 6.77
N THR A 20 0.10 9.74 5.88
CA THR A 20 0.87 10.97 6.12
C THR A 20 0.25 11.79 7.26
N GLU A 21 -1.07 12.02 7.22
CA GLU A 21 -1.77 12.80 8.25
C GLU A 21 -1.70 12.15 9.64
N GLN A 22 -1.81 10.82 9.70
CA GLN A 22 -1.85 10.05 10.95
C GLN A 22 -0.49 9.52 11.40
N GLN A 23 0.61 9.93 10.75
CA GLN A 23 1.94 9.40 11.04
C GLN A 23 2.28 9.50 12.53
N ASP A 24 2.16 10.69 13.12
CA ASP A 24 2.58 10.94 14.50
C ASP A 24 1.67 10.21 15.50
N PHE A 25 0.38 10.09 15.18
CA PHE A 25 -0.57 9.32 15.98
C PHE A 25 -0.22 7.82 15.98
N LEU A 26 0.05 7.23 14.81
CA LEU A 26 0.43 5.83 14.69
C LEU A 26 1.77 5.53 15.36
N THR A 27 2.74 6.44 15.23
CA THR A 27 4.02 6.34 15.95
C THR A 27 3.83 6.46 17.47
N ALA A 28 2.90 7.29 17.95
CA ALA A 28 2.59 7.37 19.37
C ALA A 28 1.96 6.08 19.91
N LEU A 29 0.99 5.51 19.19
CA LEU A 29 0.39 4.22 19.55
C LEU A 29 1.45 3.10 19.62
N ASP A 30 2.34 3.08 18.62
CA ASP A 30 3.42 2.08 18.56
C ASP A 30 4.51 2.33 19.60
N ARG A 31 4.67 3.56 20.10
CA ARG A 31 5.56 3.83 21.24
C ARG A 31 5.09 3.17 22.52
N ASP A 32 3.77 3.10 22.72
CA ASP A 32 3.21 2.57 23.98
C ASP A 32 3.45 1.07 24.15
N ILE A 33 3.63 0.32 23.05
CA ILE A 33 3.74 -1.15 23.07
C ILE A 33 4.81 -1.74 22.12
N GLY A 34 5.59 -0.89 21.46
CA GLY A 34 6.52 -1.27 20.39
C GLY A 34 7.76 -0.36 20.36
N ASP A 35 8.30 -0.10 19.18
CA ASP A 35 9.55 0.64 18.97
C ASP A 35 9.37 2.05 18.38
N ALA A 36 8.11 2.52 18.31
CA ALA A 36 7.73 3.85 17.85
C ALA A 36 8.11 4.13 16.38
N ASP A 37 8.14 3.11 15.54
CA ASP A 37 8.54 3.23 14.13
C ASP A 37 7.38 3.02 13.15
N HIS A 38 6.22 2.51 13.61
CA HIS A 38 5.15 2.08 12.72
C HIS A 38 4.61 3.20 11.82
N GLY A 39 4.29 4.36 12.39
CA GLY A 39 3.79 5.51 11.63
C GLY A 39 4.77 5.97 10.55
N LEU A 40 6.05 6.10 10.91
CA LEU A 40 7.14 6.44 9.99
C LEU A 40 7.29 5.40 8.87
N ASN A 41 7.27 4.12 9.22
CA ASN A 41 7.40 3.01 8.27
C ASN A 41 6.24 2.99 7.27
N MET A 42 5.00 3.15 7.74
CA MET A 42 3.82 3.16 6.88
C MET A 42 3.75 4.39 5.99
N ASN A 43 4.07 5.58 6.52
CA ASN A 43 4.12 6.80 5.71
C ASN A 43 5.21 6.70 4.63
N ARG A 44 6.41 6.21 4.97
CA ARG A 44 7.49 5.97 3.99
C ARG A 44 7.04 5.02 2.88
N GLY A 45 6.41 3.90 3.24
CA GLY A 45 5.95 2.91 2.29
C GLY A 45 4.88 3.43 1.33
N PHE A 46 3.81 4.02 1.87
CA PHE A 46 2.69 4.49 1.06
C PHE A 46 3.02 5.77 0.28
N SER A 47 3.91 6.63 0.78
CA SER A 47 4.48 7.71 -0.03
C SER A 47 5.24 7.17 -1.24
N ALA A 48 5.99 6.09 -1.06
CA ALA A 48 6.72 5.45 -2.14
C ALA A 48 5.80 4.70 -3.12
N VAL A 49 4.66 4.16 -2.66
CA VAL A 49 3.59 3.64 -3.54
C VAL A 49 2.97 4.77 -4.35
N LYS A 50 2.57 5.87 -3.69
CA LYS A 50 1.95 7.03 -4.34
C LYS A 50 2.79 7.56 -5.50
N ALA A 51 4.10 7.63 -5.32
CA ALA A 51 5.04 8.06 -6.36
C ALA A 51 5.03 7.16 -7.61
N THR A 52 4.67 5.88 -7.49
CA THR A 52 4.59 4.94 -8.62
C THR A 52 3.23 4.88 -9.30
N LEU A 53 2.17 5.45 -8.69
CA LEU A 53 0.81 5.33 -9.21
C LEU A 53 0.62 5.89 -10.63
N PRO A 54 1.21 7.05 -11.01
CA PRO A 54 1.07 7.59 -12.36
C PRO A 54 1.55 6.62 -13.46
N ASP A 55 2.55 5.79 -13.17
CA ASP A 55 3.13 4.85 -14.13
C ASP A 55 2.27 3.58 -14.31
N ILE A 56 1.42 3.28 -13.33
CA ILE A 56 0.65 2.03 -13.27
C ILE A 56 -0.88 2.23 -13.33
N GLU A 57 -1.37 3.47 -13.34
CA GLU A 57 -2.80 3.83 -13.23
C GLU A 57 -3.70 3.16 -14.28
N ARG A 58 -3.15 2.80 -15.45
CA ARG A 58 -3.88 2.19 -16.58
C ARG A 58 -3.74 0.67 -16.64
N GLN A 59 -2.91 0.07 -15.79
CA GLN A 59 -2.70 -1.36 -15.79
C GLN A 59 -3.91 -2.11 -15.22
N HIS A 60 -3.98 -3.42 -15.45
CA HIS A 60 -4.98 -4.27 -14.80
C HIS A 60 -4.91 -4.13 -13.27
N ILE A 61 -6.04 -4.22 -12.56
CA ILE A 61 -6.10 -4.08 -11.09
C ILE A 61 -5.11 -5.02 -10.40
N GLY A 62 -5.00 -6.26 -10.87
CA GLY A 62 -3.99 -7.20 -10.36
C GLY A 62 -2.56 -6.63 -10.43
N ASN A 63 -2.19 -6.01 -11.55
CA ASN A 63 -0.86 -5.41 -11.69
C ASN A 63 -0.66 -4.20 -10.77
N ILE A 64 -1.69 -3.36 -10.59
CA ILE A 64 -1.65 -2.22 -9.66
C ILE A 64 -1.39 -2.72 -8.22
N LEU A 65 -2.14 -3.74 -7.78
CA LEU A 65 -2.01 -4.33 -6.45
C LEU A 65 -0.65 -5.04 -6.29
N LYS A 66 -0.16 -5.73 -7.31
CA LYS A 66 1.14 -6.41 -7.28
C LYS A 66 2.29 -5.42 -7.12
N ASN A 67 2.29 -4.34 -7.91
CA ASN A 67 3.29 -3.27 -7.80
C ASN A 67 3.24 -2.61 -6.41
N THR A 68 2.03 -2.35 -5.90
CA THR A 68 1.83 -1.83 -4.53
C THR A 68 2.46 -2.76 -3.49
N GLY A 69 2.14 -4.06 -3.54
CA GLY A 69 2.66 -5.04 -2.59
C GLY A 69 4.18 -5.19 -2.65
N MET A 70 4.76 -5.24 -3.85
CA MET A 70 6.22 -5.27 -4.02
C MET A 70 6.88 -4.00 -3.49
N LYS A 71 6.25 -2.84 -3.68
CA LYS A 71 6.79 -1.57 -3.18
C LYS A 71 6.75 -1.53 -1.66
N LEU A 72 5.64 -1.92 -1.03
CA LEU A 72 5.54 -1.98 0.43
C LEU A 72 6.53 -2.99 1.03
N LEU A 73 6.66 -4.17 0.43
CA LEU A 73 7.62 -5.19 0.86
C LEU A 73 9.07 -4.68 0.89
N SER A 74 9.43 -3.78 -0.03
CA SER A 74 10.80 -3.24 -0.15
C SER A 74 11.03 -1.90 0.55
N SER A 75 9.98 -1.21 0.99
CA SER A 75 10.09 0.16 1.54
C SER A 75 9.58 0.31 2.97
N VAL A 76 8.65 -0.55 3.42
CA VAL A 76 8.18 -0.56 4.80
C VAL A 76 9.10 -1.45 5.64
N GLY A 77 9.57 -0.91 6.77
CA GLY A 77 10.41 -1.64 7.72
C GLY A 77 9.59 -2.47 8.72
N GLY A 78 10.30 -3.23 9.56
CA GLY A 78 9.69 -4.02 10.62
C GLY A 78 8.75 -5.12 10.12
N ALA A 79 7.87 -5.60 11.01
CA ALA A 79 6.93 -6.67 10.70
C ALA A 79 5.86 -6.25 9.67
N SER A 80 5.51 -4.97 9.62
CA SER A 80 4.42 -4.45 8.79
C SER A 80 4.71 -4.56 7.29
N GLY A 81 5.97 -4.44 6.87
CA GLY A 81 6.34 -4.51 5.45
C GLY A 81 6.04 -5.85 4.79
N PRO A 82 6.54 -6.98 5.33
CA PRO A 82 6.18 -8.32 4.85
C PRO A 82 4.68 -8.61 4.93
N LEU A 83 3.99 -8.16 5.97
CA LEU A 83 2.55 -8.41 6.15
C LEU A 83 1.70 -7.67 5.10
N TYR A 84 1.84 -6.35 4.98
CA TYR A 84 1.10 -5.58 3.99
C TYR A 84 1.57 -5.89 2.55
N GLY A 85 2.86 -6.09 2.34
CA GLY A 85 3.38 -6.52 1.04
C GLY A 85 2.73 -7.83 0.60
N THR A 86 2.68 -8.83 1.48
CA THR A 86 2.03 -10.13 1.21
C THR A 86 0.54 -9.97 0.99
N LEU A 87 -0.15 -9.16 1.80
CA LEU A 87 -1.58 -8.86 1.61
C LEU A 87 -1.88 -8.40 0.19
N PHE A 88 -1.16 -7.38 -0.30
CA PHE A 88 -1.35 -6.83 -1.64
C PHE A 88 -0.96 -7.80 -2.75
N ILE A 89 0.13 -8.56 -2.58
CA ILE A 89 0.54 -9.59 -3.55
C ILE A 89 -0.53 -10.70 -3.63
N ARG A 90 -1.07 -11.17 -2.51
CA ARG A 90 -2.12 -12.19 -2.51
C ARG A 90 -3.44 -11.67 -3.07
N ALA A 91 -3.80 -10.43 -2.74
CA ALA A 91 -4.94 -9.75 -3.34
C ALA A 91 -4.79 -9.65 -4.86
N SER A 92 -3.58 -9.34 -5.37
CA SER A 92 -3.34 -9.23 -6.82
C SER A 92 -3.69 -10.49 -7.60
N ALA A 93 -3.44 -11.68 -7.03
CA ALA A 93 -3.75 -12.97 -7.64
C ALA A 93 -5.27 -13.27 -7.73
N GLN A 94 -6.10 -12.54 -6.98
CA GLN A 94 -7.56 -12.63 -7.11
C GLN A 94 -8.11 -11.77 -8.26
N TRP A 95 -7.25 -10.96 -8.86
CA TRP A 95 -7.54 -10.11 -10.01
C TRP A 95 -6.67 -10.54 -11.19
N GLU A 96 -6.50 -11.84 -11.40
CA GLU A 96 -5.92 -12.32 -12.65
C GLU A 96 -6.88 -11.97 -13.81
N PRO A 97 -6.37 -11.49 -14.96
CA PRO A 97 -7.21 -11.38 -16.15
C PRO A 97 -7.81 -12.76 -16.45
N GLU A 98 -9.10 -12.82 -16.79
CA GLU A 98 -9.68 -14.07 -17.31
C GLU A 98 -8.76 -14.60 -18.42
N GLN A 99 -8.25 -15.82 -18.24
CA GLN A 99 -7.55 -16.52 -19.30
C GLN A 99 -8.60 -16.94 -20.34
N ASN A 100 -8.81 -16.08 -21.33
CA ASN A 100 -9.54 -16.39 -22.57
C ASN A 100 -8.63 -16.12 -23.76
#